data_AF-A0A383E5H4-F1
#
_entry.id   AF-A0A383E5H4-F1
#
_cell.length_a   1.000
_cell.length_b   1.000
_cell.length_c   1.000
_cell.angle_alpha   90.00
_cell.angle_beta   90.00
_cell.angle_gamma   90.00
#
_symmetry.space_group_name_H-M   'P 1'
#
loop_
_entity.id
_entity.type
_entity.pdbx_description
1 polymer ?
#
loop_
_entity_poly.entity_id
_entity_poly.type
_entity_poly.pdbx_seq_one_letter_code
_entity_poly.pdbx_strand_id
1 'polypeptide(L)'
;MINKRNDVFQRIHRPLPIAKPPFYSIRLQGWTLCSFAGLAVNGNLEVIKPSGKPVKNLYAVGEVIGAGTTSGNAYVNGMMVTPAITFGRLLGEQILPLS
;
A
#
# COMPACT_ATOMS: atom_id res chain seq x y z
N MET A 1 -20.85 15.07 -17.91
CA MET A 1 -19.88 13.99 -18.16
C MET A 1 -19.38 14.06 -19.61
N ILE A 2 -18.06 14.10 -19.81
CA ILE A 2 -17.39 14.43 -21.08
C ILE A 2 -17.46 13.29 -22.11
N ASN A 3 -18.06 12.14 -21.77
CA ASN A 3 -18.25 11.03 -22.69
C ASN A 3 -19.63 10.37 -22.50
N LYS A 4 -20.65 10.85 -23.22
CA LYS A 4 -22.06 10.43 -23.11
C LYS A 4 -22.37 9.04 -23.71
N ARG A 5 -21.35 8.22 -23.99
CA ARG A 5 -21.51 6.88 -24.57
C ARG A 5 -21.43 5.82 -23.47
N ASN A 6 -22.34 4.84 -23.51
CA ASN A 6 -22.28 3.66 -22.64
C ASN A 6 -20.92 2.96 -22.82
N ASP A 7 -20.22 2.74 -21.71
CA ASP A 7 -18.96 1.99 -21.71
C ASP A 7 -19.27 0.50 -21.59
N VAL A 8 -18.89 -0.29 -22.58
CA VAL A 8 -19.16 -1.74 -22.59
C VAL A 8 -18.51 -2.48 -21.41
N PHE A 9 -17.46 -1.89 -20.81
CA PHE A 9 -16.76 -2.40 -19.62
C PHE A 9 -17.17 -1.67 -18.33
N GLN A 10 -18.24 -0.87 -18.37
CA GLN A 10 -18.84 -0.21 -17.19
C GLN A 10 -17.90 0.73 -16.43
N ARG A 11 -16.92 1.36 -17.11
CA ARG A 11 -16.04 2.36 -16.47
C ARG A 11 -16.82 3.61 -16.06
N ILE A 12 -16.82 3.90 -14.76
CA ILE A 12 -17.49 5.07 -14.17
C ILE A 12 -16.66 6.36 -14.20
N HIS A 13 -15.32 6.27 -14.23
CA HIS A 13 -14.42 7.43 -14.23
C HIS A 13 -13.69 7.57 -15.58
N ARG A 14 -14.04 8.62 -16.34
CA ARG A 14 -13.54 8.86 -17.71
C ARG A 14 -13.25 10.34 -17.93
N PRO A 15 -12.15 10.87 -17.37
CA PRO A 15 -11.91 12.31 -17.26
C PRO A 15 -11.63 12.99 -18.61
N LEU A 16 -11.08 12.25 -19.59
CA LEU A 16 -10.65 12.83 -20.86
C LEU A 16 -10.86 11.85 -22.04
N PRO A 17 -11.35 12.32 -23.21
CA PRO A 17 -11.40 11.52 -24.43
C PRO A 17 -10.04 11.53 -25.16
N ILE A 18 -9.68 10.42 -25.79
CA ILE A 18 -8.54 10.32 -26.72
C ILE A 18 -9.02 10.78 -28.10
N ALA A 19 -8.77 12.04 -28.46
CA ALA A 19 -9.35 12.64 -29.68
C ALA A 19 -8.36 13.40 -30.57
N LYS A 20 -7.24 13.87 -30.02
CA LYS A 20 -6.28 14.72 -30.74
C LYS A 20 -4.91 14.03 -30.84
N PRO A 21 -4.26 14.05 -32.03
CA PRO A 21 -2.91 13.55 -32.20
C PRO A 21 -1.86 14.46 -31.55
N PRO A 22 -0.60 13.99 -31.40
CA PRO A 22 -0.11 12.65 -31.72
C PRO A 22 -0.63 11.59 -30.75
N PHE A 23 -0.86 10.38 -31.27
CA PHE A 23 -1.26 9.23 -30.45
C PHE A 23 -0.03 8.48 -29.93
N TYR A 24 -0.14 7.92 -28.74
CA TYR A 24 0.94 7.20 -28.06
C TYR A 24 0.50 5.78 -27.70
N SER A 25 1.46 4.85 -27.70
CA SER A 25 1.26 3.48 -27.20
C SER A 25 2.41 3.08 -26.29
N ILE A 26 2.09 2.29 -25.26
CA ILE A 26 3.06 1.77 -24.29
C ILE A 26 2.78 0.28 -24.14
N ARG A 27 3.80 -0.56 -24.30
CA ARG A 27 3.70 -2.00 -24.03
C ARG A 27 3.77 -2.23 -22.52
N LEU A 28 2.81 -2.97 -21.99
CA LEU A 28 2.73 -3.33 -20.57
C LEU A 28 2.79 -4.85 -20.40
N GLN A 29 3.41 -5.30 -19.31
CA GLN A 29 3.46 -6.70 -18.89
C GLN A 29 3.25 -6.77 -17.37
N GLY A 30 2.60 -7.83 -16.89
CA GLY A 30 2.35 -8.04 -15.46
C GLY A 30 3.60 -8.50 -14.71
N TRP A 31 3.91 -7.82 -13.61
CA TRP A 31 5.09 -8.04 -12.76
C TRP A 31 4.65 -8.09 -11.29
N THR A 32 5.39 -8.82 -10.45
CA THR A 32 5.16 -8.80 -9.00
C THR A 32 5.60 -7.45 -8.44
N LEU A 33 4.67 -6.70 -7.85
CA LEU A 33 4.93 -5.34 -7.37
C LEU A 33 5.37 -5.31 -5.90
N CYS A 34 4.77 -6.14 -5.04
CA CYS A 34 4.99 -6.10 -3.60
C CYS A 34 4.90 -7.50 -2.96
N SER A 35 5.46 -7.61 -1.77
CA SER A 35 5.41 -8.81 -0.93
C SER A 35 4.23 -8.74 0.03
N PHE A 36 3.33 -9.72 -0.03
CA PHE A 36 2.15 -9.77 0.84
C PHE A 36 2.44 -10.27 2.25
N ALA A 37 3.40 -11.20 2.37
CA ALA A 37 3.88 -11.70 3.65
C ALA A 37 5.09 -10.89 4.12
N GLY A 38 5.33 -10.89 5.43
CA GLY A 38 6.48 -10.23 6.04
C GLY A 38 6.62 -10.60 7.51
N LEU A 39 7.36 -9.78 8.25
CA LEU A 39 7.56 -9.96 9.69
C LEU A 39 6.23 -9.81 10.44
N ALA A 40 5.94 -10.76 11.33
CA ALA A 40 4.84 -10.61 12.26
C ALA A 40 5.18 -9.53 13.30
N VAL A 41 4.22 -8.64 13.56
CA VAL A 41 4.30 -7.59 14.57
C VAL A 41 3.03 -7.60 15.43
N ASN A 42 3.12 -7.08 16.66
CA ASN A 42 1.94 -6.82 17.47
C ASN A 42 1.36 -5.41 17.19
N GLY A 43 0.32 -5.01 17.94
CA GLY A 43 -0.32 -3.69 17.78
C GLY A 43 0.59 -2.48 18.08
N ASN A 44 1.73 -2.70 18.73
CA ASN A 44 2.75 -1.66 19.01
C ASN A 44 3.89 -1.69 17.98
N LEU A 45 3.73 -2.45 16.89
CA LEU A 45 4.74 -2.62 15.83
C LEU A 45 6.03 -3.30 16.29
N GLU A 46 6.01 -3.97 17.44
CA GLU A 46 7.12 -4.78 17.93
C GLU A 46 7.16 -6.11 17.16
N VAL A 47 8.33 -6.52 16.69
CA VAL A 47 8.51 -7.81 16.02
C VAL A 47 8.25 -8.93 17.02
N ILE A 48 7.42 -9.91 16.64
CA ILE A 48 7.08 -11.04 17.51
C ILE A 48 7.79 -12.32 17.08
N LYS A 49 8.19 -13.12 18.09
CA LYS A 49 8.71 -14.48 17.89
C LYS A 49 7.56 -15.44 17.59
N PRO A 50 7.83 -16.68 17.12
CA PRO A 50 6.81 -17.72 16.98
C PRO A 50 6.05 -18.04 18.28
N SER A 51 6.65 -17.77 19.45
CA SER A 51 6.00 -17.89 20.75
C SER A 51 5.00 -16.77 21.07
N GLY A 52 4.84 -15.78 20.19
CA GLY A 52 4.02 -14.58 20.39
C GLY A 52 4.67 -13.50 21.26
N LYS A 53 5.86 -13.77 21.84
CA LYS A 53 6.58 -12.78 22.67
C LYS A 53 7.29 -11.74 21.79
N PRO A 54 7.24 -10.44 22.15
CA PRO A 54 7.97 -9.40 21.43
C PRO A 54 9.47 -9.57 21.58
N VAL A 55 10.21 -9.14 20.56
CA VAL A 55 11.67 -8.98 20.59
C VAL A 55 11.97 -7.58 21.13
N LYS A 56 12.67 -7.51 22.27
CA LYS A 56 12.97 -6.25 22.94
C LYS A 56 13.71 -5.29 21.99
N ASN A 57 13.20 -4.05 21.90
CA ASN A 57 13.77 -2.96 21.11
C ASN A 57 13.87 -3.23 19.59
N LEU A 58 13.06 -4.16 19.06
CA LEU A 58 13.00 -4.43 17.62
C LEU A 58 11.59 -4.17 17.09
N TYR A 59 11.49 -3.23 16.16
CA TYR A 59 10.24 -2.79 15.55
C TYR A 59 10.30 -2.92 14.04
N ALA A 60 9.14 -3.06 13.39
CA ALA A 60 9.04 -3.17 11.95
C ALA A 60 7.76 -2.48 11.44
N VAL A 61 7.87 -1.79 10.31
CA VAL A 61 6.76 -1.04 9.69
C VAL A 61 7.00 -0.89 8.19
N GLY A 62 5.92 -0.77 7.41
CA GLY A 62 5.97 -0.67 5.95
C GLY A 62 5.92 -2.04 5.26
N GLU A 63 6.46 -2.17 4.05
CA GLU A 63 6.36 -3.45 3.31
C GLU A 63 7.06 -4.63 4.00
N VAL A 64 8.02 -4.36 4.90
CA VAL A 64 8.74 -5.41 5.63
C VAL A 64 7.83 -6.25 6.54
N ILE A 65 6.67 -5.72 6.97
CA ILE A 65 5.65 -6.49 7.71
C ILE A 65 4.63 -7.17 6.79
N GLY A 66 4.82 -7.06 5.47
CA GLY A 66 3.95 -7.59 4.43
C GLY A 66 2.80 -6.65 4.07
N ALA A 67 2.54 -6.47 2.78
CA ALA A 67 1.44 -5.64 2.28
C ALA A 67 0.07 -6.13 2.79
N GLY A 68 -0.07 -7.44 3.03
CA GLY A 68 -1.29 -8.02 3.55
C GLY A 68 -1.63 -7.58 4.97
N THR A 69 -0.63 -7.19 5.76
CA THR A 69 -0.83 -6.76 7.15
C THR A 69 -1.65 -5.48 7.26
N THR A 70 -1.50 -4.57 6.28
CA THR A 70 -2.21 -3.28 6.30
C THR A 70 -3.28 -3.15 5.22
N SER A 71 -3.30 -4.05 4.23
CA SER A 71 -4.27 -4.04 3.13
C SER A 71 -5.21 -5.24 3.12
N GLY A 72 -4.94 -6.29 3.90
CA GLY A 72 -5.71 -7.53 3.87
C GLY A 72 -5.42 -8.35 2.62
N ASN A 73 -6.45 -8.95 2.01
CA ASN A 73 -6.28 -9.89 0.89
C ASN A 73 -6.15 -9.21 -0.49
N ALA A 74 -6.27 -7.89 -0.56
CA ALA A 74 -6.14 -7.11 -1.78
C ALA A 74 -5.63 -5.71 -1.45
N TYR A 75 -4.99 -5.04 -2.41
CA TYR A 75 -4.60 -3.65 -2.25
C TYR A 75 -5.05 -2.85 -3.48
N VAL A 76 -5.23 -1.55 -3.29
CA VAL A 76 -5.33 -0.57 -4.37
C VAL A 76 -4.12 0.36 -4.30
N ASN A 77 -3.88 1.08 -5.39
CA ASN A 77 -2.81 2.07 -5.44
C ASN A 77 -2.91 3.04 -4.26
N GLY A 78 -1.77 3.32 -3.61
CA GLY A 78 -1.67 4.19 -2.44
C GLY A 78 -1.81 3.49 -1.08
N MET A 79 -2.34 2.27 -1.01
CA MET A 79 -2.55 1.56 0.26
C MET A 79 -1.27 1.15 0.99
N MET A 80 -0.09 1.19 0.34
CA MET A 80 1.18 0.86 1.01
C MET A 80 1.91 2.09 1.57
N VAL A 81 1.82 3.23 0.86
CA VAL A 81 2.51 4.46 1.25
C VAL A 81 1.89 5.05 2.52
N THR A 82 0.56 5.10 2.58
CA THR A 82 -0.17 5.66 3.73
C THR A 82 0.20 4.97 5.05
N PRO A 83 0.09 3.63 5.22
CA PRO A 83 0.43 2.98 6.48
C PRO A 83 1.93 3.06 6.78
N ALA A 84 2.82 2.99 5.77
CA ALA A 84 4.25 3.11 6.00
C ALA A 84 4.61 4.46 6.64
N ILE A 85 4.07 5.56 6.10
CA ILE A 85 4.32 6.92 6.63
C ILE A 85 3.61 7.11 7.98
N THR A 86 2.32 6.78 8.07
CA THR A 86 1.51 7.01 9.27
C THR A 86 2.03 6.21 10.46
N PHE A 87 2.19 4.89 10.31
CA PHE A 87 2.67 4.05 11.40
C PHE A 87 4.15 4.28 11.71
N GLY A 88 4.97 4.61 10.70
CA GLY A 88 6.36 4.99 10.92
C GLY A 88 6.48 6.24 11.79
N ARG A 89 5.64 7.24 11.53
CA ARG A 89 5.58 8.46 12.35
C ARG A 89 5.08 8.17 13.77
N LEU A 90 3.95 7.48 13.91
CA LEU A 90 3.37 7.14 15.22
C LEU A 90 4.34 6.31 16.07
N LEU A 91 5.04 5.35 15.44
CA LEU A 91 6.09 4.58 16.09
C LEU A 91 7.22 5.48 16.59
N GLY A 92 7.70 6.40 15.74
CA GLY A 92 8.74 7.36 16.09
C GLY A 92 8.36 8.21 17.31
N GLU A 93 7.14 8.76 17.31
CA GLU A 93 6.60 9.54 18.44
C GLU A 93 6.48 8.69 19.72
N GLN A 94 6.16 7.40 19.60
CA GLN A 94 6.02 6.48 20.73
C GLN A 94 7.37 6.09 21.37
N ILE A 95 8.40 5.81 20.56
CA ILE A 95 9.69 5.29 21.06
C ILE A 95 10.71 6.39 21.40
N LEU A 96 10.56 7.56 20.78
CA LEU A 96 11.39 8.74 20.99
C LEU A 96 10.47 9.94 21.20
N PRO A 97 9.97 10.15 22.43
CA PRO A 97 9.13 11.31 22.73
C PRO A 97 9.95 12.58 22.51
N LEU A 98 9.67 13.28 21.41
CA LEU A 98 10.19 14.62 21.16
C LEU A 98 9.31 15.59 21.96
N SER A 99 9.55 15.65 23.27
CA SER A 99 9.05 16.63 24.25
C SER A 99 7.67 17.26 24.01
#